data_AF-A0A8S2K4F6-F1
#
_entry.id   AF-A0A8S2K4F6-F1
#
_cell.length_a   1.000
_cell.length_b   1.000
_cell.length_c   1.000
_cell.angle_alpha   90.00
_cell.angle_beta   90.00
_cell.angle_gamma   90.00
#
_symmetry.space_group_name_H-M   'P 1'
#
loop_
_entity.id
_entity.type
_entity.pdbx_description
1 polymer ?
#
loop_
_entity_poly.entity_id
_entity_poly.type
_entity_poly.pdbx_seq_one_letter_code
_entity_poly.pdbx_strand_id
1 'polypeptide(L)'
;MRVILIGAGISNALISSLLRRQYGADLKLAVFDKSKNIGGRMTTSYDSDENPHCFLDIGAQYLTLTKANSTTTKVFQELIDDNVIELLDEENIIGMRDNTNKINYTAPRGIASVV
;
A
#
# COMPACT_ATOMS: atom_id res chain seq x y z
N MET A 1 12.98 22.82 -5.57
CA MET A 1 12.50 22.84 -4.15
C MET A 1 13.04 21.60 -3.43
N ARG A 2 13.37 21.67 -2.13
CA ARG A 2 13.84 20.52 -1.33
C ARG A 2 12.83 20.17 -0.24
N VAL A 3 12.41 18.90 -0.16
CA VAL A 3 11.44 18.40 0.82
C VAL A 3 12.00 17.15 1.49
N ILE A 4 11.88 17.07 2.81
CA ILE A 4 12.19 15.87 3.59
C ILE A 4 10.88 15.33 4.17
N LEU A 5 10.63 14.05 3.98
CA LEU A 5 9.54 13.31 4.62
C LEU A 5 10.12 12.39 5.69
N ILE A 6 9.56 12.43 6.90
CA ILE A 6 9.96 11.55 8.00
C ILE A 6 8.92 10.44 8.15
N GLY A 7 9.36 9.20 7.93
CA GLY A 7 8.56 7.98 7.82
C GLY A 7 8.40 7.53 6.37
N ALA A 8 8.58 6.25 6.11
CA ALA A 8 8.41 5.56 4.83
C ALA A 8 7.21 4.60 4.87
N GLY A 9 6.10 5.07 5.46
CA GLY A 9 4.80 4.38 5.42
C GLY A 9 3.88 4.96 4.34
N ILE A 10 2.69 4.36 4.19
CA ILE A 10 1.73 4.66 3.12
C ILE A 10 1.38 6.16 2.95
N SER A 11 1.28 6.91 4.05
CA SER A 11 0.96 8.34 3.97
C SER A 11 2.05 9.12 3.21
N ASN A 12 3.31 8.87 3.52
CA ASN A 12 4.42 9.57 2.87
C ASN A 12 4.74 8.99 1.50
N ALA A 13 4.47 7.71 1.25
CA ALA A 13 4.48 7.15 -0.10
C ALA A 13 3.51 7.91 -1.01
N LEU A 14 2.24 8.04 -0.60
CA LEU A 14 1.24 8.79 -1.36
C LEU A 14 1.62 10.27 -1.51
N ILE A 15 2.03 10.94 -0.42
CA ILE A 15 2.47 12.35 -0.48
C ILE A 15 3.65 12.49 -1.44
N SER A 16 4.64 11.60 -1.39
CA SER A 16 5.82 11.66 -2.27
C SER A 16 5.44 11.49 -3.74
N SER A 17 4.50 10.58 -4.04
CA SER A 17 3.97 10.36 -5.38
C SER A 17 3.23 11.60 -5.90
N LEU A 18 2.36 12.18 -5.08
CA LEU A 18 1.61 13.40 -5.43
C LEU A 18 2.53 14.60 -5.63
N LEU A 19 3.51 14.81 -4.75
CA LEU A 19 4.51 15.87 -4.90
C LEU A 19 5.33 15.68 -6.17
N ARG A 20 5.72 14.44 -6.49
CA ARG A 20 6.44 14.13 -7.74
C ARG A 20 5.57 14.43 -8.96
N ARG A 21 4.29 14.10 -8.94
CA ARG A 21 3.33 14.40 -10.03
C ARG A 21 3.16 15.91 -10.24
N GLN A 22 3.15 16.68 -9.15
CA GLN A 22 2.96 18.14 -9.21
C GLN A 22 4.22 18.91 -9.63
N TYR A 23 5.39 18.53 -9.11
CA TYR A 23 6.63 19.32 -9.25
C TYR A 23 7.70 18.65 -10.13
N GLY A 24 7.46 17.42 -10.59
CA GLY A 24 8.32 16.71 -11.53
C GLY A 24 9.77 16.54 -11.04
N ALA A 25 10.70 16.77 -11.97
CA ALA A 25 12.15 16.60 -11.76
C ALA A 25 12.78 17.71 -10.88
N ASP A 26 12.12 18.87 -10.75
CA ASP A 26 12.64 20.01 -9.98
C ASP A 26 12.51 19.82 -8.46
N LEU A 27 11.72 18.82 -8.05
CA LEU A 27 11.60 18.38 -6.67
C LEU A 27 12.78 17.48 -6.28
N LYS A 28 13.53 17.92 -5.27
CA LYS A 28 14.48 17.07 -4.54
C LYS A 28 13.78 16.56 -3.28
N LEU A 29 13.42 15.28 -3.28
CA LEU A 29 12.70 14.64 -2.19
C LEU A 29 13.62 13.63 -1.50
N ALA A 30 13.69 13.69 -0.17
CA ALA A 30 14.33 12.68 0.66
C ALA A 30 13.32 12.10 1.64
N VAL A 31 13.39 10.78 1.87
CA VAL A 31 12.55 10.09 2.85
C VAL A 31 13.47 9.45 3.88
N PHE A 32 13.25 9.72 5.16
CA PHE A 32 13.97 9.09 6.25
C PHE A 32 13.01 8.29 7.12
N ASP A 33 13.28 7.00 7.30
CA ASP A 33 12.61 6.17 8.28
C ASP A 33 13.63 5.65 9.30
N LYS A 34 13.18 5.41 10.53
CA LYS A 34 13.99 4.77 11.57
C LYS A 34 14.18 3.27 11.27
N SER A 35 13.19 2.68 10.60
CA SER A 35 13.12 1.26 10.27
C SER A 35 14.08 0.94 9.12
N LYS A 36 14.55 -0.32 9.08
CA LYS A 36 15.39 -0.80 7.97
C LYS A 36 14.61 -0.95 6.67
N ASN A 37 13.30 -1.20 6.77
CA ASN A 37 12.40 -1.44 5.64
C ASN A 37 11.30 -0.37 5.58
N ILE A 38 10.69 -0.24 4.40
CA ILE A 38 9.52 0.61 4.18
C ILE A 38 8.23 -0.06 4.68
N GLY A 39 7.10 0.62 4.56
CA GLY A 39 5.78 0.08 4.84
C GLY A 39 5.23 0.50 6.20
N GLY A 40 6.07 0.59 7.22
CA GLY A 40 5.65 0.91 8.58
C GLY A 40 4.61 -0.09 9.10
N ARG A 41 3.35 0.34 9.27
CA ARG A 41 2.24 -0.57 9.63
C ARG A 41 1.67 -1.37 8.45
N MET A 42 2.21 -1.17 7.26
CA MET A 42 1.98 -2.01 6.07
C MET A 42 3.26 -2.79 5.75
N THR A 43 4.00 -3.24 6.77
CA THR A 43 5.22 -4.02 6.53
C THR A 43 4.89 -5.46 6.15
N THR A 44 5.65 -5.96 5.18
CA THR A 44 5.72 -7.36 4.80
C THR A 44 7.10 -7.88 5.20
N SER A 45 7.15 -9.04 5.85
CA SER A 45 8.39 -9.78 6.08
C SER A 45 8.54 -10.80 4.98
N TYR A 46 9.66 -10.72 4.26
CA TYR A 46 10.01 -11.68 3.22
C TYR A 46 11.01 -12.67 3.79
N ASP A 47 10.88 -13.94 3.42
CA ASP A 47 11.95 -14.91 3.65
C ASP A 47 13.15 -14.52 2.78
N SER A 48 14.30 -14.29 3.41
CA SER A 48 15.46 -13.67 2.77
C SER A 48 16.23 -14.61 1.85
N ASP A 49 16.07 -15.92 1.97
CA ASP A 49 17.07 -16.85 1.41
C ASP A 49 16.53 -18.05 0.61
N GLU A 50 15.22 -18.34 0.61
CA GLU A 50 14.71 -19.57 -0.04
C GLU A 50 13.57 -19.39 -1.05
N ASN A 51 12.65 -18.44 -0.85
CA ASN A 51 11.51 -18.26 -1.75
C ASN A 51 10.95 -16.82 -1.73
N PRO A 52 11.02 -16.05 -2.83
CA PRO A 52 10.48 -14.70 -2.89
C PRO A 52 8.94 -14.64 -2.79
N HIS A 53 8.26 -15.78 -2.94
CA HIS A 53 6.82 -15.94 -2.71
C HIS A 53 6.49 -16.32 -1.26
N CYS A 54 7.48 -16.60 -0.42
CA CYS A 54 7.29 -16.80 1.01
C CYS A 54 7.41 -15.46 1.73
N PHE A 55 6.25 -14.89 2.07
CA PHE A 55 6.18 -13.66 2.82
C PHE A 55 4.98 -13.66 3.76
N LEU A 56 5.03 -12.77 4.75
CA LEU A 56 3.94 -12.55 5.69
C LEU A 56 3.74 -11.06 5.91
N ASP A 57 2.51 -10.60 5.77
CA ASP A 57 2.10 -9.27 6.18
C ASP A 57 1.94 -9.24 7.71
N ILE A 58 2.79 -8.45 8.39
CA ILE A 58 2.78 -8.37 9.86
C ILE A 58 1.81 -7.28 10.35
N GLY A 59 1.45 -6.36 9.46
CA GLY A 59 0.60 -5.20 9.76
C GLY A 59 -0.79 -5.32 9.15
N ALA A 60 -1.15 -4.39 8.27
CA ALA A 60 -2.39 -4.46 7.50
C ALA A 60 -2.45 -5.76 6.66
N GLN A 61 -3.63 -6.38 6.58
CA GLN A 61 -3.79 -7.69 5.93
C GLN A 61 -4.50 -7.59 4.57
N TYR A 62 -5.44 -6.66 4.45
CA TYR A 62 -6.20 -6.40 3.22
C TYR A 62 -6.69 -4.95 3.23
N LEU A 63 -7.11 -4.46 2.07
CA LEU A 63 -7.64 -3.12 1.86
C LEU A 63 -9.14 -3.18 1.60
N THR A 64 -9.91 -2.36 2.32
CA THR A 64 -11.36 -2.26 2.10
C THR A 64 -11.70 -0.94 1.45
N LEU A 65 -12.28 -1.00 0.25
CA LEU A 65 -12.92 0.14 -0.40
C LEU A 65 -14.40 0.17 -0.01
N THR A 66 -14.76 1.08 0.89
CA THR A 66 -16.18 1.44 1.10
C THR A 66 -16.60 2.41 0.00
N LYS A 67 -17.89 2.54 -0.37
CA LYS A 67 -18.39 3.61 -1.28
C LYS A 67 -17.83 4.98 -0.86
N ALA A 68 -16.69 5.33 -1.44
CA ALA A 68 -15.83 6.42 -1.00
C ALA A 68 -15.99 7.61 -1.93
N ASN A 69 -15.42 8.74 -1.50
CA ASN A 69 -15.26 9.90 -2.37
C ASN A 69 -14.46 9.52 -3.64
N SER A 70 -14.60 10.33 -4.69
CA SER A 70 -14.01 10.05 -6.01
C SER A 70 -12.48 9.97 -6.00
N THR A 71 -11.81 10.57 -5.00
CA THR A 71 -10.35 10.53 -4.87
C THR A 71 -9.85 9.16 -4.43
N THR A 72 -10.45 8.56 -3.39
CA THR A 72 -10.06 7.23 -2.94
C THR A 72 -10.29 6.19 -4.05
N THR A 73 -11.41 6.28 -4.76
CA THR A 73 -11.71 5.38 -5.88
C THR A 73 -10.66 5.47 -6.97
N LYS A 74 -10.17 6.67 -7.30
CA LYS A 74 -9.10 6.85 -8.30
C LYS A 74 -7.79 6.21 -7.87
N VAL A 75 -7.38 6.37 -6.61
CA VAL A 75 -6.16 5.75 -6.08
C VAL A 75 -6.25 4.22 -6.15
N PHE A 76 -7.39 3.64 -5.76
CA PHE A 76 -7.59 2.20 -5.89
C PHE A 76 -7.54 1.75 -7.34
N GLN A 77 -8.16 2.51 -8.26
CA GLN A 77 -8.12 2.17 -9.68
C GLN A 77 -6.68 2.18 -10.24
N GLU A 78 -5.88 3.19 -9.90
CA GLU A 78 -4.46 3.24 -10.29
C GLU A 78 -3.70 1.99 -9.77
N LEU A 79 -3.93 1.57 -8.52
CA LEU A 79 -3.30 0.36 -7.95
C LEU A 79 -3.78 -0.94 -8.61
N ILE A 80 -5.06 -1.01 -9.02
CA ILE A 80 -5.63 -2.16 -9.74
C ILE A 80 -5.02 -2.24 -11.14
N ASP A 81 -4.98 -1.12 -11.86
CA ASP A 81 -4.46 -1.04 -13.23
C ASP A 81 -2.97 -1.45 -13.28
N ASP A 82 -2.21 -1.10 -12.25
CA ASP A 82 -0.79 -1.45 -12.08
C ASP A 82 -0.57 -2.86 -11.49
N ASN A 83 -1.64 -3.64 -11.25
CA ASN A 83 -1.59 -4.99 -10.64
C ASN A 83 -0.86 -5.01 -9.29
N VAL A 84 -0.98 -3.94 -8.50
CA VAL A 84 -0.45 -3.86 -7.14
C VAL A 84 -1.42 -4.51 -6.15
N ILE A 85 -2.73 -4.42 -6.43
CA ILE A 85 -3.78 -5.02 -5.64
C ILE A 85 -4.77 -5.79 -6.52
N GLU A 86 -5.44 -6.78 -5.94
CA GLU A 86 -6.45 -7.61 -6.60
C GLU A 86 -7.60 -7.92 -5.64
N LEU A 87 -8.72 -8.44 -6.14
CA LEU A 87 -9.86 -8.81 -5.29
C LEU A 87 -9.46 -9.86 -4.26
N LEU A 88 -9.87 -9.65 -3.01
CA LEU A 88 -9.64 -10.61 -1.94
C LEU A 88 -10.55 -11.83 -2.12
N ASP A 89 -9.98 -13.03 -2.07
CA ASP A 89 -10.78 -14.26 -1.90
C ASP A 89 -11.29 -14.36 -0.46
N GLU A 90 -12.60 -14.17 -0.31
CA GLU A 90 -13.27 -14.10 0.99
C GLU A 90 -13.74 -15.47 1.49
N GLU A 91 -13.67 -16.54 0.68
CA GLU A 91 -14.32 -17.84 0.97
C GLU A 91 -13.87 -18.43 2.31
N ASN A 92 -12.60 -18.23 2.68
CA ASN A 92 -11.97 -18.85 3.84
C ASN A 92 -11.75 -17.90 5.04
N ILE A 93 -12.29 -16.67 4.99
CA ILE A 93 -12.09 -15.68 6.06
C ILE A 93 -13.21 -15.77 7.10
N ILE A 94 -12.97 -16.57 8.14
CA ILE A 94 -13.93 -16.79 9.22
C ILE A 94 -14.12 -15.51 10.05
N GLY A 95 -15.38 -15.13 10.27
CA GLY A 95 -15.74 -14.00 11.13
C GLY A 95 -15.63 -12.63 10.46
N MET A 96 -15.43 -12.58 9.13
CA MET A 96 -15.55 -11.32 8.40
C MET A 96 -16.96 -10.74 8.55
N ARG A 97 -17.03 -9.45 8.91
CA ARG A 97 -18.30 -8.74 9.05
C ARG A 97 -18.91 -8.46 7.67
N ASP A 98 -20.22 -8.24 7.65
CA ASP A 98 -20.97 -7.92 6.45
C ASP A 98 -20.29 -6.82 5.61
N ASN A 99 -20.07 -7.16 4.33
CA ASN A 99 -19.41 -6.35 3.31
C ASN A 99 -20.40 -5.62 2.39
N THR A 100 -21.67 -5.47 2.79
CA THR A 100 -22.65 -4.70 2.03
C THR A 100 -22.11 -3.28 1.72
N ASN A 101 -21.87 -2.99 0.43
CA ASN A 101 -21.21 -1.78 -0.10
C ASN A 101 -19.70 -1.61 0.16
N LYS A 102 -18.99 -2.70 0.42
CA LYS A 102 -17.54 -2.75 0.55
C LYS A 102 -16.97 -3.74 -0.46
N ILE A 103 -15.80 -3.42 -0.99
CA ILE A 103 -15.02 -4.33 -1.84
C ILE A 103 -13.67 -4.48 -1.18
N ASN A 104 -13.26 -5.71 -0.91
CA ASN A 104 -11.97 -6.01 -0.29
C ASN A 104 -10.95 -6.41 -1.34
N TYR A 105 -9.71 -5.98 -1.12
CA TYR A 105 -8.57 -6.22 -1.98
C TYR A 105 -7.38 -6.73 -1.18
N THR A 106 -6.56 -7.57 -1.79
CA THR A 106 -5.27 -8.02 -1.27
C THR A 106 -4.13 -7.53 -2.15
N ALA A 107 -2.89 -7.59 -1.66
CA ALA A 107 -1.69 -7.28 -2.42
C ALA A 107 -0.90 -8.58 -2.68
N PRO A 108 -0.89 -9.13 -3.91
CA PRO A 108 -0.32 -10.45 -4.19
C PRO A 108 1.20 -10.53 -3.98
N ARG A 109 1.88 -9.39 -3.80
CA ARG A 109 3.32 -9.29 -3.50
C ARG A 109 3.60 -8.82 -2.07
N GLY A 110 2.61 -8.92 -1.19
CA GLY A 110 2.63 -8.41 0.18
C GLY A 110 2.17 -6.97 0.26
N ILE A 111 1.54 -6.61 1.38
CA ILE A 111 0.92 -5.30 1.60
C ILE A 111 1.92 -4.13 1.54
N ALA A 112 3.21 -4.38 1.80
CA ALA A 112 4.27 -3.38 1.66
C ALA A 112 4.45 -2.91 0.21
N SER A 113 4.03 -3.70 -0.77
CA SER A 113 4.10 -3.32 -2.19
C SER A 113 3.16 -2.17 -2.58
N VAL A 114 2.21 -1.81 -1.71
CA VAL A 114 1.34 -0.65 -1.87
C VAL A 114 2.06 0.66 -1.48
N VAL A 115 3.23 0.56 -0.84
CA VAL A 115 4.03 1.68 -0.32
C VAL A 115 5.22 1.97 -1.22
#